data_AF-R9J1U6-F1
#
_entry.id   AF-R9J1U6-F1
#
_cell.length_a   1.000
_cell.length_b   1.000
_cell.length_c   1.000
_cell.angle_alpha   90.00
_cell.angle_beta   90.00
_cell.angle_gamma   90.00
#
_symmetry.space_group_name_H-M   'P 1'
#
loop_
_entity.id
_entity.type
_entity.pdbx_description
1 polymer ?
#
loop_
_entity_poly.entity_id
_entity_poly.type
_entity_poly.pdbx_seq_one_letter_code
_entity_poly.pdbx_strand_id
1 'polypeptide(L)'
;MEKLREMNKSIFHDNLMLTINEIIDNKKIDEKNIRFKIIPVYEKDKSFNGTDDLMRLVALSEKNVGNRKLTVDETVNLVACKSPLVPIWINISFNRMEEEKFIFNFETSLRFRKPSLLRNAETGHAPFKAILKI
;
A
#
# COMPACT_ATOMS: atom_id res chain seq x y z
N MET A 1 19.45 10.67 9.04
CA MET A 1 18.15 10.33 8.43
C MET A 1 17.07 11.15 9.11
N GLU A 2 16.37 11.97 8.35
CA GLU A 2 15.22 12.72 8.84
C GLU A 2 14.12 11.72 9.21
N LYS A 3 13.65 11.74 10.46
CA LYS A 3 12.56 10.84 10.88
C LYS A 3 11.29 11.26 10.17
N LEU A 4 10.60 10.34 9.49
CA LEU A 4 9.26 10.59 8.97
C LEU A 4 8.37 11.03 10.14
N ARG A 5 7.86 12.26 10.11
CA ARG A 5 7.07 12.83 11.22
C ARG A 5 5.57 12.72 10.99
N GLU A 6 5.15 12.61 9.72
CA GLU A 6 3.75 12.66 9.31
C GLU A 6 3.46 11.58 8.26
N MET A 7 2.21 11.10 8.26
CA MET A 7 1.68 10.19 7.25
C MET A 7 0.17 10.36 7.22
N ASN A 8 -0.32 11.36 6.48
CA ASN A 8 -1.75 11.51 6.23
C ASN A 8 -2.16 10.79 4.92
N LYS A 9 -3.46 10.74 4.61
CA LYS A 9 -3.94 10.09 3.38
C LYS A 9 -3.37 10.70 2.10
N SER A 10 -3.12 12.01 2.06
CA SER A 10 -2.52 12.69 0.91
C SER A 10 -1.07 12.22 0.73
N ILE A 11 -0.26 12.24 1.80
CA ILE A 11 1.13 11.76 1.75
C ILE A 11 1.17 10.28 1.34
N PHE A 12 0.27 9.47 1.89
CA PHE A 12 0.17 8.04 1.53
C PHE A 12 -0.18 7.85 0.05
N HIS A 13 -1.13 8.64 -0.47
CA HIS A 13 -1.50 8.65 -1.88
C HIS A 13 -0.30 9.01 -2.76
N ASP A 14 0.38 10.12 -2.45
CA ASP A 14 1.49 10.62 -3.27
C ASP A 14 2.65 9.61 -3.29
N ASN A 15 2.94 9.00 -2.14
CA ASN A 15 3.94 7.95 -2.03
C ASN A 15 3.58 6.68 -2.85
N LEU A 16 2.31 6.29 -2.86
CA LEU A 16 1.82 5.20 -3.71
C LEU A 16 2.02 5.53 -5.20
N MET A 17 1.67 6.76 -5.61
CA MET A 17 1.81 7.19 -7.00
C MET A 17 3.27 7.29 -7.46
N LEU A 18 4.16 7.77 -6.60
CA LEU A 18 5.61 7.73 -6.86
C LEU A 18 6.10 6.30 -7.09
N THR A 19 5.68 5.37 -6.24
CA THR A 19 6.05 3.94 -6.37
C THR A 19 5.54 3.33 -7.68
N ILE A 20 4.33 3.72 -8.14
CA ILE A 20 3.79 3.24 -9.41
C ILE A 20 4.59 3.79 -10.58
N ASN A 21 4.95 5.08 -10.54
CA ASN A 21 5.75 5.72 -11.58
C ASN A 21 7.13 5.06 -11.74
N GLU A 22 7.73 4.58 -10.65
CA GLU A 22 8.96 3.77 -10.69
C GLU A 22 8.76 2.45 -11.44
N ILE A 23 7.62 1.78 -11.23
CA ILE A 23 7.34 0.47 -11.84
C ILE A 23 7.06 0.59 -13.33
N ILE A 24 6.38 1.65 -13.77
CA ILE A 24 5.97 1.87 -15.16
C ILE A 24 6.98 2.70 -15.96
N ASP A 25 8.14 3.00 -15.37
CA ASP A 25 9.23 3.78 -15.96
C ASP A 25 8.75 5.15 -16.49
N ASN A 26 8.04 5.90 -15.65
CA ASN A 26 7.52 7.24 -15.96
C ASN A 26 6.60 7.34 -17.19
N LYS A 27 6.04 6.22 -17.68
CA LYS A 27 4.95 6.26 -18.66
C LYS A 27 3.75 6.96 -18.04
N LYS A 28 3.18 7.94 -18.74
CA LYS A 28 1.96 8.61 -18.27
C LYS A 28 0.79 7.64 -18.33
N ILE A 29 0.31 7.23 -17.15
CA ILE A 29 -0.90 6.44 -17.00
C ILE A 29 -1.95 7.29 -16.29
N ASP A 30 -3.18 7.29 -16.79
CA ASP A 30 -4.30 7.89 -16.09
C ASP A 30 -4.59 7.09 -14.82
N GLU A 31 -4.60 7.76 -13.67
CA GLU A 31 -4.92 7.17 -12.37
C GLU A 31 -6.23 6.38 -12.37
N LYS A 32 -7.22 6.83 -13.17
CA LYS A 32 -8.51 6.15 -13.34
C LYS A 32 -8.37 4.74 -13.93
N ASN A 33 -7.23 4.43 -14.55
CA ASN A 33 -6.91 3.14 -15.12
C ASN A 33 -6.07 2.25 -14.20
N ILE A 34 -5.65 2.74 -13.05
CA ILE A 34 -4.90 1.96 -12.07
C ILE A 34 -5.87 1.18 -11.18
N ARG A 35 -5.58 -0.10 -10.95
CA ARG A 35 -6.31 -0.96 -10.02
C ARG A 35 -5.36 -1.78 -9.15
N PHE A 36 -5.78 -2.06 -7.92
CA PHE A 36 -5.02 -2.86 -6.97
C PHE A 36 -5.74 -4.13 -6.55
N LYS A 37 -4.97 -5.20 -6.44
CA LYS A 37 -5.32 -6.39 -5.66
C LYS A 37 -4.57 -6.32 -4.34
N ILE A 38 -5.28 -6.10 -3.24
CA ILE A 38 -4.66 -6.05 -1.92
C ILE A 38 -4.41 -7.48 -1.42
N ILE A 39 -3.16 -7.75 -1.03
CA ILE A 39 -2.70 -9.05 -0.55
C ILE A 39 -2.15 -8.83 0.87
N PRO A 40 -2.97 -9.04 1.92
CA PRO A 40 -2.49 -8.94 3.28
C PRO A 40 -1.52 -10.09 3.59
N VAL A 41 -0.34 -9.77 4.12
CA VAL A 41 0.70 -10.76 4.40
C VAL A 41 0.79 -11.03 5.89
N TYR A 42 0.58 -12.30 6.27
CA TYR A 42 0.69 -12.75 7.65
C TYR A 42 2.15 -13.06 8.01
N GLU A 43 2.70 -12.31 8.96
CA GLU A 43 4.06 -12.48 9.47
C GLU A 43 4.04 -13.37 10.72
N LYS A 44 4.20 -14.69 10.55
CA LYS A 44 4.01 -15.71 11.62
C LYS A 44 4.75 -15.41 12.93
N ASP A 45 5.94 -14.82 12.85
CA ASP A 45 6.80 -14.57 14.02
C ASP A 45 6.63 -13.16 14.61
N LYS A 46 5.56 -12.44 14.24
CA LYS A 46 5.32 -11.06 14.68
C LYS A 46 4.01 -10.96 15.44
N SER A 47 4.06 -10.28 16.58
CA SER A 47 2.87 -9.99 17.36
C SER A 47 2.04 -8.87 16.73
N PHE A 48 0.72 -9.00 16.92
CA PHE A 48 -0.28 -8.00 16.58
C PHE A 48 -0.73 -7.29 17.85
N ASN A 49 -1.04 -6.00 17.74
CA ASN A 49 -1.74 -5.25 18.78
C ASN A 49 -3.23 -5.10 18.41
N GLY A 50 -4.03 -4.50 19.30
CA GLY A 50 -5.46 -4.30 19.03
C GLY A 50 -5.77 -3.46 17.79
N THR A 51 -4.88 -2.53 17.39
CA THR A 51 -5.03 -1.80 16.13
C THR A 51 -4.80 -2.71 14.93
N ASP A 52 -3.78 -3.56 14.98
CA ASP A 52 -3.46 -4.52 13.93
C ASP A 52 -4.64 -5.50 13.73
N ASP A 53 -5.24 -5.98 14.82
CA ASP A 53 -6.42 -6.86 14.76
C ASP A 53 -7.65 -6.16 14.18
N LEU A 54 -7.92 -4.92 14.60
CA LEU A 54 -9.01 -4.12 14.01
C LEU A 54 -8.82 -3.97 12.50
N MET A 55 -7.61 -3.64 12.06
CA MET A 55 -7.31 -3.45 10.65
C MET A 55 -7.44 -4.76 9.87
N ARG A 56 -6.94 -5.87 10.39
CA ARG A 56 -7.04 -7.20 9.79
C ARG A 56 -8.48 -7.68 9.67
N LEU A 57 -9.27 -7.55 10.73
CA LEU A 57 -10.64 -8.09 10.79
C LEU A 57 -11.67 -7.19 10.11
N VAL A 58 -11.42 -5.89 10.01
CA VAL A 58 -12.37 -4.94 9.44
C VAL A 58 -11.91 -4.44 8.09
N ALA A 59 -10.83 -3.64 8.04
CA ALA A 59 -10.39 -2.98 6.81
C ALA A 59 -9.89 -3.99 5.77
N LEU A 60 -9.00 -4.89 6.16
CA LEU A 60 -8.37 -5.89 5.30
C LEU A 60 -9.11 -7.25 5.34
N SER A 61 -10.39 -7.23 5.69
CA SER A 61 -11.23 -8.43 5.67
C SER A 61 -11.45 -8.95 4.25
N GLU A 62 -11.71 -10.26 4.12
CA GLU A 62 -11.95 -10.91 2.84
C GLU A 62 -13.02 -10.20 2.00
N LYS A 63 -14.10 -9.73 2.64
CA LYS A 63 -15.16 -8.93 2.02
C LYS A 63 -14.64 -7.66 1.33
N ASN A 64 -13.63 -7.04 1.92
CA ASN A 64 -13.08 -5.77 1.44
C ASN A 64 -11.93 -5.95 0.44
N VAL A 65 -11.16 -7.04 0.50
CA VAL A 65 -9.93 -7.19 -0.32
C VAL A 65 -9.87 -8.43 -1.22
N GLY A 66 -10.57 -9.53 -0.91
CA GLY A 66 -10.31 -10.86 -1.48
C GLY A 66 -10.27 -10.92 -3.01
N ASN A 67 -11.38 -10.56 -3.67
CA ASN A 67 -11.50 -10.59 -5.14
C ASN A 67 -11.75 -9.20 -5.76
N ARG A 68 -11.47 -8.13 -5.01
CA ARG A 68 -11.73 -6.77 -5.46
C ARG A 68 -10.52 -6.19 -6.20
N LYS A 69 -10.80 -5.41 -7.24
CA LYS A 69 -9.85 -4.56 -7.95
C LYS A 69 -10.17 -3.12 -7.59
N LEU A 70 -9.45 -2.59 -6.60
CA LEU A 70 -9.75 -1.29 -6.02
C LEU A 70 -9.12 -0.16 -6.83
N THR A 71 -9.77 0.99 -6.91
CA THR A 71 -9.14 2.22 -7.41
C THR A 71 -8.04 2.70 -6.44
N VAL A 72 -7.26 3.70 -6.87
CA VAL A 72 -6.31 4.39 -5.99
C VAL A 72 -7.03 4.96 -4.77
N ASP A 73 -8.08 5.75 -4.97
CA ASP A 73 -8.88 6.32 -3.88
C ASP A 73 -9.43 5.28 -2.90
N GLU A 74 -10.02 4.19 -3.40
CA GLU A 74 -10.53 3.11 -2.55
C GLU A 74 -9.40 2.47 -1.74
N THR A 75 -8.25 2.25 -2.36
CA THR A 75 -7.06 1.67 -1.72
C THR A 75 -6.52 2.57 -0.62
N VAL A 76 -6.34 3.86 -0.90
CA VAL A 76 -5.87 4.85 0.09
C VAL A 76 -6.88 4.96 1.24
N ASN A 77 -8.17 5.05 0.94
CA ASN A 77 -9.20 5.18 1.95
C ASN A 77 -9.32 3.94 2.85
N LEU A 78 -9.08 2.75 2.30
CA LEU A 78 -9.12 1.50 3.05
C LEU A 78 -7.87 1.32 3.91
N VAL A 79 -6.69 1.42 3.29
CA VAL A 79 -5.41 1.06 3.92
C VAL A 79 -4.92 2.17 4.85
N ALA A 80 -5.17 3.44 4.55
CA ALA A 80 -4.81 4.57 5.41
C ALA A 80 -6.00 5.11 6.23
N CYS A 81 -7.02 4.29 6.49
CA CYS A 81 -8.23 4.73 7.23
C CYS A 81 -7.96 5.15 8.69
N LYS A 82 -6.85 4.68 9.29
CA LYS A 82 -6.40 5.02 10.66
C LYS A 82 -5.12 5.85 10.68
N SER A 83 -4.83 6.55 9.59
CA SER A 83 -3.75 7.54 9.51
C SER A 83 -3.68 8.39 10.81
N PRO A 84 -2.50 8.55 11.43
CA PRO A 84 -1.17 8.31 10.84
C PRO A 84 -0.65 6.88 11.00
N LEU A 85 -1.45 5.95 11.52
CA LEU A 85 -1.09 4.53 11.56
C LEU A 85 -1.39 3.90 10.21
N VAL A 86 -0.34 3.43 9.53
CA VAL A 86 -0.43 2.74 8.22
C VAL A 86 0.40 1.45 8.30
N PRO A 87 0.26 0.52 7.34
CA PRO A 87 1.10 -0.69 7.31
C PRO A 87 2.58 -0.36 7.38
N ILE A 88 3.32 -1.12 8.18
CA ILE A 88 4.75 -0.89 8.44
C ILE A 88 5.59 -1.06 7.17
N TRP A 89 5.14 -1.85 6.19
CA TRP A 89 5.73 -1.99 4.87
C TRP A 89 4.66 -2.32 3.85
N ILE A 90 4.87 -1.88 2.61
CA ILE A 90 4.02 -2.15 1.44
C ILE A 90 4.91 -2.41 0.23
N ASN A 91 4.66 -3.51 -0.48
CA ASN A 91 5.30 -3.83 -1.74
C ASN A 91 4.30 -3.68 -2.88
N ILE A 92 4.67 -2.92 -3.90
CA ILE A 92 3.87 -2.76 -5.12
C ILE A 92 4.58 -3.48 -6.26
N SER A 93 3.87 -4.31 -6.99
CA SER A 93 4.38 -4.94 -8.21
C SER A 93 3.36 -4.91 -9.33
N PHE A 94 3.83 -4.78 -10.57
CA PHE A 94 2.96 -4.92 -11.72
C PHE A 94 2.47 -6.37 -11.84
N ASN A 95 1.16 -6.56 -11.94
CA ASN A 95 0.54 -7.88 -12.14
C ASN A 95 0.35 -8.16 -13.63
N ARG A 96 -0.50 -7.35 -14.28
CA ARG A 96 -0.88 -7.47 -15.69
C ARG A 96 -1.71 -6.27 -16.13
N MET A 97 -1.93 -6.14 -17.43
CA MET A 97 -3.03 -5.35 -17.97
C MET A 97 -4.27 -6.21 -18.17
N GLU A 98 -5.44 -5.61 -17.94
CA GLU A 98 -6.75 -6.18 -18.29
C GLU A 98 -7.56 -5.09 -18.97
N GLU A 99 -7.94 -5.30 -20.23
CA GLU A 99 -8.53 -4.24 -21.07
C GLU A 99 -7.59 -3.03 -21.11
N GLU A 100 -8.04 -1.88 -20.58
CA GLU A 100 -7.25 -0.64 -20.46
C GLU A 100 -6.79 -0.36 -19.02
N LYS A 101 -6.97 -1.33 -18.09
CA LYS A 101 -6.62 -1.20 -16.69
C LYS A 101 -5.24 -1.79 -16.40
N PHE A 102 -4.43 -1.07 -15.65
CA PHE A 102 -3.18 -1.57 -15.08
C PHE A 102 -3.46 -2.16 -13.71
N ILE A 103 -3.27 -3.47 -13.58
CA ILE A 103 -3.48 -4.19 -12.33
C ILE A 103 -2.15 -4.32 -11.60
N PHE A 104 -2.09 -3.82 -10.37
CA PHE A 104 -0.96 -3.96 -9.47
C PHE A 104 -1.30 -4.90 -8.31
N ASN A 105 -0.32 -5.68 -7.87
CA ASN A 105 -0.39 -6.33 -6.57
C ASN A 105 0.03 -5.31 -5.52
N PHE A 106 -0.77 -5.22 -4.46
CA PHE A 106 -0.53 -4.39 -3.29
C PHE A 106 -0.34 -5.34 -2.10
N GLU A 107 0.89 -5.80 -1.90
CA GLU A 107 1.24 -6.66 -0.77
C GLU A 107 1.50 -5.77 0.45
N THR A 108 0.80 -6.06 1.55
CA THR A 108 0.87 -5.19 2.72
C THR A 108 1.06 -5.98 3.99
N SER A 109 1.89 -5.45 4.89
CA SER A 109 1.91 -5.93 6.28
C SER A 109 0.55 -5.74 6.92
N LEU A 110 0.21 -6.66 7.83
CA LEU A 110 -0.92 -6.53 8.75
C LEU A 110 -0.61 -5.68 10.00
N ARG A 111 0.63 -5.18 10.14
CA ARG A 111 1.07 -4.40 11.30
C ARG A 111 1.08 -2.91 11.00
N PHE A 112 0.28 -2.16 11.73
CA PHE A 112 0.07 -0.72 11.56
C PHE A 112 0.91 0.08 12.53
N ARG A 113 1.76 0.97 12.04
CA ARG A 113 2.74 1.69 12.86
C ARG A 113 2.75 3.18 12.55
N LYS A 114 3.30 3.94 13.48
CA LYS A 114 3.52 5.39 13.35
C LYS A 114 4.58 5.68 12.27
N PRO A 115 4.57 6.88 11.66
CA PRO A 115 5.54 7.31 10.64
C PRO A 115 7.00 6.96 10.95
N SER A 116 7.44 7.16 12.18
CA SER A 116 8.82 6.93 12.62
C SER A 116 9.28 5.47 12.62
N LEU A 117 8.35 4.51 12.46
CA LEU A 117 8.61 3.07 12.48
C LEU A 117 8.37 2.41 11.11
N LEU A 118 7.95 3.19 10.11
CA LEU A 118 7.73 2.67 8.77
C LEU A 118 9.06 2.20 8.16
N ARG A 119 9.00 1.10 7.43
CA ARG A 119 10.11 0.58 6.62
C ARG A 119 10.12 1.25 5.25
N ASN A 120 11.13 0.91 4.46
CA ASN A 120 11.34 1.47 3.12
C ASN A 120 11.50 3.00 3.18
N ALA A 121 12.15 3.53 4.23
CA ALA A 121 12.43 4.96 4.33
C ALA A 121 13.51 5.40 3.31
N GLU A 122 14.39 4.47 2.95
CA GLU A 122 15.43 4.64 1.96
C GLU A 122 14.91 4.87 0.52
N THR A 123 13.63 4.57 0.25
CA THR A 123 13.02 4.83 -1.06
C THR A 123 12.57 6.28 -1.23
N GLY A 124 12.53 7.07 -0.16
CA GLY A 124 12.01 8.44 -0.17
C GLY A 124 10.48 8.53 -0.08
N HIS A 125 9.76 7.40 -0.14
CA HIS A 125 8.29 7.34 -0.12
C HIS A 125 7.74 6.20 0.74
N ALA A 126 8.27 6.04 1.96
CA ALA A 126 7.77 5.07 2.93
C ALA A 126 6.23 5.12 3.10
N PRO A 127 5.55 4.00 3.35
CA PRO A 127 6.08 2.65 3.59
C PRO A 127 6.31 1.80 2.33
N PHE A 128 6.35 2.42 1.14
CA PHE A 128 6.27 1.71 -0.13
C PHE A 128 7.62 1.26 -0.68
N LYS A 129 7.61 0.14 -1.40
CA LYS A 129 8.73 -0.36 -2.19
C LYS A 129 8.22 -0.88 -3.52
N ALA A 130 8.81 -0.39 -4.61
CA ALA A 130 8.60 -0.95 -5.95
C ALA A 130 9.32 -2.29 -6.09
N ILE A 131 8.61 -3.30 -6.57
CA ILE A 131 9.18 -4.61 -6.93
C ILE A 131 9.22 -4.69 -8.44
N LEU A 132 10.40 -4.43 -8.99
CA LEU A 132 10.68 -4.54 -10.42
C LEU A 132 10.91 -6.01 -10.75
N LYS A 133 10.13 -6.57 -11.68
CA LYS A 133 10.44 -7.88 -12.28
C LYS A 133 11.49 -7.63 -13.35
N ILE A 134 12.71 -8.07 -13.07
CA ILE A 134 13.83 -8.14 -14.02
C ILE A 134 13.55 -9.29 -15.00
#